data_AF-A0A529K9X7-F1
#
_entry.id   AF-A0A529K9X7-F1
#
_cell.length_a   1.000
_cell.length_b   1.000
_cell.length_c   1.000
_cell.angle_alpha   90.00
_cell.angle_beta   90.00
_cell.angle_gamma   90.00
#
_symmetry.space_group_name_H-M   'P 1'
#
loop_
_entity.id
_entity.type
_entity.pdbx_description
1 polymer ?
#
loop_
_entity_poly.entity_id
_entity_poly.type
_entity_poly.pdbx_seq_one_letter_code
_entity_poly.pdbx_strand_id
1 'polypeptide(L)'
;RKYKTFGGIILSASHNPGGPNEDFGIKYNAGNGGPAPEKLTDAIFAKTKVISSFKIADIGTVDLDTIGTVEAGGMTVEVIDPVADYAELMEGLFDFDALRALFKSGFRMRFDAMHAVTGPYAKEILENRLGAPNGTARNFIPLPDFGGHHPDPNLVHAKHLYDEMMGPDAPDFGAASDGDGDRNLIIGKGIFVTPSDSVAMLAANAHLAPGYKAGLKGIARSMPTSGAADRVAEKLGIGIYETPTGWKFFGNLLDADMATICGEESAGTGSNHVREKDGLWAVLLWLNILAARGESAKQIVTEHWAAYGRNYYSRHD
;
A
#
# COMPACT_ATOMS: atom_id res chain seq x y z
N ARG A 1 -0.83 -5.75 -14.77
CA ARG A 1 -1.23 -4.62 -15.65
C ARG A 1 -0.20 -4.36 -16.76
N LYS A 2 1.07 -4.05 -16.44
CA LYS A 2 2.17 -3.82 -17.41
C LYS A 2 2.21 -4.87 -18.54
N TYR A 3 2.24 -6.15 -18.17
CA TYR A 3 2.28 -7.28 -19.12
C TYR A 3 0.91 -7.74 -19.66
N LYS A 4 -0.19 -7.06 -19.33
CA LYS A 4 -1.56 -7.41 -19.76
C LYS A 4 -1.93 -8.89 -19.51
N THR A 5 -1.51 -9.43 -18.36
CA THR A 5 -1.82 -10.80 -17.95
C THR A 5 -3.33 -11.03 -17.77
N PHE A 6 -3.77 -12.29 -17.88
CA PHE A 6 -5.18 -12.66 -17.67
C PHE A 6 -5.65 -12.47 -16.22
N GLY A 7 -4.74 -12.62 -15.27
CA GLY A 7 -4.97 -12.49 -13.84
C GLY A 7 -3.67 -12.77 -13.07
N GLY A 8 -3.80 -12.99 -11.77
CA GLY A 8 -2.69 -13.38 -10.90
C GLY A 8 -3.18 -14.13 -9.66
N ILE A 9 -2.39 -15.10 -9.22
CA ILE A 9 -2.58 -15.78 -7.94
C ILE A 9 -1.55 -15.19 -6.97
N ILE A 10 -2.02 -14.72 -5.81
CA ILE A 10 -1.18 -14.13 -4.77
C ILE A 10 -1.29 -15.01 -3.54
N LEU A 11 -0.16 -15.53 -3.08
CA LEU A 11 -0.06 -16.36 -1.88
C LEU A 11 0.19 -15.46 -0.68
N SER A 12 -0.88 -15.06 0.00
CA SER A 12 -0.81 -14.17 1.15
C SER A 12 -2.09 -14.19 1.97
N ALA A 13 -1.93 -14.15 3.30
CA ALA A 13 -2.99 -13.88 4.27
C ALA A 13 -2.99 -12.42 4.78
N SER A 14 -2.31 -11.49 4.08
CA SER A 14 -2.20 -10.06 4.44
C SER A 14 -1.67 -9.88 5.87
N HIS A 15 -2.42 -9.23 6.74
CA HIS A 15 -2.06 -8.93 8.13
C HIS A 15 -2.07 -10.14 9.10
N ASN A 16 -2.54 -11.30 8.66
CA ASN A 16 -2.57 -12.51 9.48
C ASN A 16 -1.14 -13.05 9.75
N PRO A 17 -0.91 -13.71 10.89
CA PRO A 17 0.39 -14.28 11.21
C PRO A 17 0.73 -15.43 10.24
N GLY A 18 2.03 -15.70 10.09
CA GLY A 18 2.56 -16.75 9.23
C GLY A 18 3.36 -17.78 10.02
N GLY A 19 3.65 -18.90 9.38
CA GLY A 19 4.41 -20.00 9.95
C GLY A 19 3.67 -21.33 9.93
N PRO A 20 4.30 -22.43 10.38
CA PRO A 20 3.77 -23.78 10.21
C PRO A 20 2.42 -24.05 10.89
N ASN A 21 2.06 -23.25 11.90
CA ASN A 21 0.84 -23.43 12.70
C ASN A 21 -0.15 -22.26 12.54
N GLU A 22 0.12 -21.34 11.60
CA GLU A 22 -0.63 -20.09 11.42
C GLU A 22 -1.38 -20.09 10.07
N ASP A 23 -1.84 -18.91 9.65
CA ASP A 23 -2.72 -18.76 8.51
C ASP A 23 -2.00 -18.85 7.15
N PHE A 24 -2.75 -19.25 6.12
CA PHE A 24 -2.32 -19.17 4.73
C PHE A 24 -3.49 -18.75 3.84
N GLY A 25 -3.23 -17.86 2.87
CA GLY A 25 -4.25 -17.30 1.99
C GLY A 25 -3.88 -17.43 0.53
N ILE A 26 -4.89 -17.68 -0.30
CA ILE A 26 -4.77 -17.69 -1.77
C ILE A 26 -5.76 -16.64 -2.30
N LYS A 27 -5.23 -15.55 -2.83
CA LYS A 27 -6.00 -14.48 -3.48
C LYS A 27 -5.92 -14.64 -5.00
N TYR A 28 -6.96 -14.24 -5.70
CA TYR A 28 -6.98 -14.19 -7.16
C TYR A 28 -7.35 -12.78 -7.64
N ASN A 29 -6.49 -12.21 -8.49
CA ASN A 29 -6.73 -10.94 -9.16
C ASN A 29 -7.11 -11.18 -10.63
N ALA A 30 -8.08 -10.40 -11.12
CA ALA A 30 -8.55 -10.47 -12.50
C ALA A 30 -7.66 -9.66 -13.46
N GLY A 31 -7.97 -9.69 -14.76
CA GLY A 31 -7.11 -9.10 -15.80
C GLY A 31 -6.92 -7.57 -15.73
N ASN A 32 -7.80 -6.84 -15.02
CA ASN A 32 -7.57 -5.41 -14.73
C ASN A 32 -6.49 -5.20 -13.65
N GLY A 33 -6.05 -6.26 -12.97
CA GLY A 33 -5.06 -6.28 -11.91
C GLY A 33 -5.62 -6.19 -10.49
N GLY A 34 -6.94 -6.07 -10.32
CA GLY A 34 -7.57 -5.97 -9.00
C GLY A 34 -8.20 -7.28 -8.53
N PRO A 35 -8.73 -7.31 -7.29
CA PRO A 35 -9.37 -8.49 -6.73
C PRO A 35 -10.50 -9.02 -7.63
N ALA A 36 -10.65 -10.34 -7.65
CA ALA A 36 -11.75 -11.00 -8.35
C ALA A 36 -13.13 -10.39 -7.98
N PRO A 37 -13.97 -10.03 -8.96
CA PRO A 37 -15.34 -9.59 -8.67
C PRO A 37 -16.18 -10.76 -8.14
N GLU A 38 -17.28 -10.45 -7.44
CA GLU A 38 -18.13 -11.45 -6.77
C GLU A 38 -18.63 -12.54 -7.73
N LYS A 39 -19.03 -12.15 -8.94
CA LYS A 39 -19.45 -13.09 -9.98
C LYS A 39 -18.38 -14.16 -10.28
N LEU A 40 -17.10 -13.79 -10.22
CA LEU A 40 -16.01 -14.72 -10.45
C LEU A 40 -15.75 -15.58 -9.21
N THR A 41 -15.72 -15.00 -8.01
CA THR A 41 -15.51 -15.75 -6.76
C THR A 41 -16.63 -16.75 -6.51
N ASP A 42 -17.88 -16.39 -6.80
CA ASP A 42 -19.04 -17.28 -6.69
C ASP A 42 -18.95 -18.44 -7.67
N ALA A 43 -18.48 -18.18 -8.90
CA ALA A 43 -18.26 -19.21 -9.90
C ALA A 43 -17.14 -20.18 -9.47
N ILE A 44 -16.04 -19.66 -8.92
CA ILE A 44 -14.95 -20.48 -8.35
C ILE A 44 -15.51 -21.34 -7.21
N PHE A 45 -16.20 -20.74 -6.24
CA PHE A 45 -16.79 -21.47 -5.11
C PHE A 45 -17.83 -22.51 -5.53
N ALA A 46 -18.67 -22.21 -6.53
CA ALA A 46 -19.61 -23.18 -7.07
C ALA A 46 -18.88 -24.39 -7.67
N LYS A 47 -17.73 -24.18 -8.32
CA LYS A 47 -16.91 -25.26 -8.89
C LYS A 47 -16.17 -26.07 -7.82
N THR A 48 -15.66 -25.45 -6.74
CA THR A 48 -14.99 -26.21 -5.67
C THR A 48 -15.93 -27.22 -4.98
N LYS A 49 -17.23 -26.94 -4.92
CA LYS A 49 -18.22 -27.86 -4.34
C LYS A 49 -18.51 -29.11 -5.17
N VAL A 50 -18.18 -29.11 -6.45
CA VAL A 50 -18.56 -30.19 -7.38
C VAL A 50 -17.37 -30.77 -8.17
N ILE A 51 -16.16 -30.26 -7.94
CA ILE A 51 -14.96 -30.75 -8.61
C ILE A 51 -14.69 -32.21 -8.20
N SER A 52 -14.50 -33.09 -9.18
CA SER A 52 -14.21 -34.51 -8.97
C SER A 52 -12.81 -34.92 -9.43
N SER A 53 -12.14 -34.07 -10.19
CA SER A 53 -10.78 -34.28 -10.69
C SER A 53 -10.13 -32.94 -11.02
N PHE A 54 -8.81 -32.86 -10.91
CA PHE A 54 -8.00 -31.77 -11.42
C PHE A 54 -6.90 -32.31 -12.33
N LYS A 55 -6.33 -31.45 -13.17
CA LYS A 55 -5.20 -31.79 -14.04
C LYS A 55 -3.94 -31.18 -13.43
N ILE A 56 -2.89 -31.99 -13.35
CA ILE A 56 -1.56 -31.56 -12.92
C ILE A 56 -0.54 -32.10 -13.93
N ALA A 57 0.37 -31.24 -14.36
CA ALA A 57 1.52 -31.65 -15.14
C ALA A 57 2.69 -31.90 -14.19
N ASP A 58 3.39 -33.01 -14.39
CA ASP A 58 4.66 -33.26 -13.70
C ASP A 58 5.77 -32.51 -14.45
N ILE A 59 6.14 -31.34 -13.92
CA ILE A 59 7.09 -30.41 -14.56
C ILE A 59 8.40 -30.26 -13.77
N GLY A 60 8.57 -31.02 -12.69
CA GLY A 60 9.68 -30.83 -11.74
C GLY A 60 9.60 -29.48 -11.00
N THR A 61 10.67 -29.16 -10.27
CA THR A 61 10.80 -27.88 -9.57
C THR A 61 11.36 -26.83 -10.51
N VAL A 62 10.70 -25.67 -10.57
CA VAL A 62 11.25 -24.46 -11.21
C VAL A 62 12.09 -23.71 -10.17
N ASP A 63 13.32 -23.35 -10.53
CA ASP A 63 14.16 -22.47 -9.73
C ASP A 63 13.57 -21.06 -9.70
N LEU A 64 13.15 -20.59 -8.52
CA LEU A 64 12.59 -19.26 -8.31
C LEU A 64 13.62 -18.24 -7.80
N ASP A 65 14.85 -18.68 -7.51
CA ASP A 65 15.92 -17.83 -6.97
C ASP A 65 16.75 -17.17 -8.10
N THR A 66 16.68 -17.71 -9.32
CA THR A 66 17.38 -17.18 -10.50
C THR A 66 16.41 -16.46 -11.43
N ILE A 67 16.62 -15.15 -11.63
CA ILE A 67 15.90 -14.36 -12.64
C ILE A 67 16.18 -14.94 -14.03
N GLY A 68 15.14 -15.17 -14.82
CA GLY A 68 15.27 -15.68 -16.18
C GLY A 68 14.01 -16.35 -16.70
N THR A 69 14.12 -16.90 -17.91
CA THR A 69 13.03 -17.59 -18.59
C THR A 69 13.38 -19.07 -18.76
N VAL A 70 12.44 -19.94 -18.43
CA VAL A 70 12.56 -21.40 -18.61
C VAL A 70 11.31 -21.97 -19.27
N GLU A 71 11.45 -23.09 -19.98
CA GLU A 71 10.32 -23.86 -20.50
C GLU A 71 10.01 -25.01 -19.53
N ALA A 72 8.75 -25.13 -19.11
CA ALA A 72 8.30 -26.18 -18.18
C ALA A 72 6.92 -26.68 -18.61
N GLY A 73 6.77 -27.99 -18.85
CA GLY A 73 5.45 -28.57 -19.19
C GLY A 73 4.78 -27.99 -20.45
N GLY A 74 5.54 -27.44 -21.40
CA GLY A 74 5.01 -26.76 -22.59
C GLY A 74 4.48 -25.35 -22.34
N MET A 75 4.81 -24.73 -21.20
CA MET A 75 4.62 -23.31 -20.94
C MET A 75 5.96 -22.63 -20.68
N THR A 76 6.03 -21.35 -21.02
CA THR A 76 7.12 -20.46 -20.63
C THR A 76 6.88 -19.96 -19.20
N VAL A 77 7.89 -20.07 -18.35
CA VAL A 77 7.92 -19.52 -16.98
C VAL A 77 9.00 -18.45 -16.92
N GLU A 78 8.63 -17.26 -16.49
CA GLU A 78 9.54 -16.13 -16.31
C GLU A 78 9.62 -15.76 -14.82
N VAL A 79 10.82 -15.87 -14.26
CA VAL A 79 11.14 -15.39 -12.91
C VAL A 79 11.70 -13.98 -13.06
N ILE A 80 11.00 -13.01 -12.49
CA ILE A 80 11.32 -11.57 -12.61
C ILE A 80 11.90 -11.03 -11.31
N ASP A 81 12.61 -9.90 -11.42
CA ASP A 81 12.93 -9.10 -10.24
C ASP A 81 11.63 -8.62 -9.58
N PRO A 82 11.42 -8.88 -8.27
CA PRO A 82 10.15 -8.55 -7.61
C PRO A 82 9.93 -7.03 -7.45
N VAL A 83 10.98 -6.21 -7.54
CA VAL A 83 10.93 -4.77 -7.21
C VAL A 83 11.06 -3.90 -8.45
N ALA A 84 11.80 -4.31 -9.48
CA ALA A 84 12.24 -3.44 -10.58
C ALA A 84 11.08 -2.69 -11.27
N ASP A 85 10.04 -3.42 -11.71
CA ASP A 85 8.88 -2.82 -12.39
C ASP A 85 8.08 -1.88 -11.48
N TYR A 86 7.98 -2.23 -10.20
CA TYR A 86 7.30 -1.42 -9.20
C TYR A 86 8.08 -0.14 -8.91
N ALA A 87 9.39 -0.23 -8.71
CA ALA A 87 10.25 0.92 -8.45
C ALA A 87 10.27 1.90 -9.63
N GLU A 88 10.29 1.38 -10.87
CA GLU A 88 10.15 2.21 -12.08
C GLU A 88 8.81 2.96 -12.10
N LEU A 89 7.70 2.28 -11.77
CA LEU A 89 6.38 2.92 -11.68
C LEU A 89 6.37 4.02 -10.60
N MET A 90 6.92 3.75 -9.41
CA MET A 90 6.98 4.73 -8.32
C MET A 90 7.82 5.96 -8.70
N GLU A 91 8.97 5.75 -9.35
CA GLU A 91 9.84 6.83 -9.84
C GLU A 91 9.16 7.69 -10.90
N GLY A 92 8.23 7.13 -11.70
CA GLY A 92 7.40 7.88 -12.63
C GLY A 92 6.24 8.67 -11.99
N LEU A 93 5.77 8.27 -10.79
CA LEU A 93 4.63 8.90 -10.11
C LEU A 93 5.05 10.01 -9.14
N PHE A 94 6.26 9.93 -8.58
CA PHE A 94 6.74 10.82 -7.52
C PHE A 94 8.00 11.58 -7.92
N ASP A 95 8.24 12.73 -7.29
CA ASP A 95 9.44 13.53 -7.54
C ASP A 95 10.64 12.95 -6.77
N PHE A 96 11.30 11.96 -7.38
CA PHE A 96 12.44 11.30 -6.76
C PHE A 96 13.63 12.25 -6.53
N ASP A 97 13.75 13.34 -7.28
CA ASP A 97 14.80 14.33 -7.05
C ASP A 97 14.52 15.17 -5.81
N ALA A 98 13.28 15.60 -5.60
CA ALA A 98 12.85 16.25 -4.37
C ALA A 98 12.99 15.33 -3.15
N LEU A 99 12.64 14.04 -3.29
CA LEU A 99 12.81 13.05 -2.23
C LEU A 99 14.29 12.78 -1.88
N ARG A 100 15.17 12.68 -2.90
CA ARG A 100 16.63 12.60 -2.69
C ARG A 100 17.15 13.85 -1.97
N ALA A 101 16.66 15.03 -2.35
CA ALA A 101 17.04 16.29 -1.70
C ALA A 101 16.57 16.32 -0.23
N LEU A 102 15.37 15.83 0.06
CA LEU A 102 14.82 15.71 1.42
C LEU A 102 15.72 14.84 2.31
N PHE A 103 16.13 13.66 1.87
CA PHE A 103 17.05 12.82 2.66
C PHE A 103 18.44 13.46 2.81
N LYS A 104 18.97 14.09 1.75
CA LYS A 104 20.25 14.82 1.81
C LYS A 104 20.23 16.01 2.78
N SER A 105 19.07 16.61 3.04
CA SER A 105 18.94 17.70 4.02
C SER A 105 18.98 17.20 5.47
N GLY A 106 19.08 15.89 5.69
CA GLY A 106 19.12 15.28 7.02
C GLY A 106 17.75 14.84 7.54
N PHE A 107 16.72 14.79 6.70
CA PHE A 107 15.42 14.24 7.07
C PHE A 107 15.55 12.79 7.51
N ARG A 108 15.01 12.45 8.68
CA ARG A 108 15.10 11.09 9.25
C ARG A 108 13.77 10.38 9.11
N MET A 109 13.83 9.15 8.61
CA MET A 109 12.66 8.28 8.50
C MET A 109 12.90 6.92 9.14
N ARG A 110 11.82 6.34 9.67
CA ARG A 110 11.71 4.91 9.98
C ARG A 110 10.63 4.26 9.13
N PHE A 111 10.97 3.20 8.40
CA PHE A 111 10.01 2.30 7.77
C PHE A 111 10.15 0.91 8.39
N ASP A 112 9.11 0.40 9.04
CA ASP A 112 9.08 -0.96 9.57
C ASP A 112 8.38 -1.89 8.55
N ALA A 113 9.16 -2.75 7.91
CA ALA A 113 8.65 -3.71 6.94
C ALA A 113 8.05 -4.96 7.61
N MET A 114 8.07 -5.06 8.95
CA MET A 114 7.45 -6.15 9.73
C MET A 114 7.86 -7.56 9.30
N HIS A 115 9.08 -7.75 8.78
CA HIS A 115 9.57 -9.00 8.19
C HIS A 115 8.71 -9.52 7.03
N ALA A 116 8.00 -8.61 6.35
CA ALA A 116 7.07 -8.89 5.28
C ALA A 116 7.63 -8.54 3.89
N VAL A 117 6.80 -8.71 2.86
CA VAL A 117 7.21 -8.62 1.45
C VAL A 117 7.75 -7.25 1.06
N THR A 118 7.37 -6.17 1.74
CA THR A 118 7.81 -4.79 1.42
C THR A 118 9.25 -4.50 1.80
N GLY A 119 9.93 -5.41 2.50
CA GLY A 119 11.31 -5.20 2.96
C GLY A 119 12.31 -4.90 1.83
N PRO A 120 12.46 -5.76 0.81
CA PRO A 120 13.28 -5.49 -0.37
C PRO A 120 12.87 -4.21 -1.12
N TYR A 121 11.57 -3.92 -1.20
CA TYR A 121 11.04 -2.72 -1.86
C TYR A 121 11.48 -1.45 -1.13
N ALA A 122 11.38 -1.44 0.20
CA ALA A 122 11.82 -0.32 1.03
C ALA A 122 13.35 -0.12 0.96
N LYS A 123 14.14 -1.20 0.95
CA LYS A 123 15.59 -1.11 0.76
C LYS A 123 15.96 -0.52 -0.59
N GLU A 124 15.36 -1.03 -1.66
CA GLU A 124 15.66 -0.56 -3.00
C GLU A 124 15.20 0.89 -3.22
N ILE A 125 13.96 1.21 -2.86
CA ILE A 125 13.40 2.53 -3.15
C ILE A 125 13.90 3.56 -2.14
N LEU A 126 13.67 3.36 -0.84
CA LEU A 126 13.97 4.38 0.17
C LEU A 126 15.48 4.55 0.37
N GLU A 127 16.24 3.45 0.51
CA GLU A 127 17.67 3.55 0.80
C GLU A 127 18.53 3.65 -0.48
N ASN A 128 18.38 2.74 -1.46
CA ASN A 128 19.26 2.74 -2.63
C ASN A 128 18.96 3.86 -3.62
N ARG A 129 17.68 4.05 -4.02
CA ARG A 129 17.30 5.06 -5.03
C ARG A 129 17.14 6.46 -4.47
N LEU A 130 16.51 6.59 -3.30
CA LEU A 130 16.23 7.88 -2.68
C LEU A 130 17.34 8.35 -1.73
N GLY A 131 18.25 7.46 -1.31
CA GLY A 131 19.39 7.82 -0.49
C GLY A 131 19.06 8.06 0.98
N ALA A 132 17.96 7.48 1.50
CA ALA A 132 17.72 7.44 2.93
C ALA A 132 18.88 6.72 3.65
N PRO A 133 19.27 7.15 4.86
CA PRO A 133 20.35 6.51 5.59
C PRO A 133 20.14 5.00 5.80
N ASN A 134 21.22 4.22 5.74
CA ASN A 134 21.17 2.78 6.02
C ASN A 134 20.50 2.50 7.37
N GLY A 135 19.51 1.60 7.35
CA GLY A 135 18.74 1.22 8.52
C GLY A 135 17.42 1.98 8.64
N THR A 136 17.10 2.92 7.74
CA THR A 136 15.74 3.48 7.60
C THR A 136 14.71 2.36 7.44
N ALA A 137 14.97 1.37 6.59
CA ALA A 137 14.16 0.16 6.48
C ALA A 137 14.54 -0.85 7.59
N ARG A 138 13.66 -1.01 8.58
CA ARG A 138 13.76 -2.03 9.62
C ARG A 138 13.00 -3.29 9.24
N ASN A 139 13.41 -4.41 9.83
CA ASN A 139 12.77 -5.71 9.63
C ASN A 139 12.57 -6.03 8.13
N PHE A 140 13.53 -5.62 7.30
CA PHE A 140 13.40 -5.63 5.83
C PHE A 140 13.67 -7.00 5.20
N ILE A 141 14.10 -7.99 5.98
CA ILE A 141 14.31 -9.36 5.49
C ILE A 141 12.97 -10.09 5.66
N PRO A 142 12.33 -10.54 4.57
CA PRO A 142 11.12 -11.34 4.66
C PRO A 142 11.38 -12.65 5.40
N LEU A 143 10.52 -13.00 6.34
CA LEU A 143 10.57 -14.26 7.09
C LEU A 143 9.24 -15.01 6.93
N PRO A 144 9.24 -16.34 6.77
CA PRO A 144 8.00 -17.13 6.63
C PRO A 144 7.03 -17.02 7.80
N ASP A 145 7.52 -16.63 8.98
CA ASP A 145 6.77 -16.45 10.22
C ASP A 145 6.69 -14.97 10.66
N PHE A 146 7.14 -14.05 9.80
CA PHE A 146 7.24 -12.62 10.10
C PHE A 146 8.01 -12.29 11.42
N GLY A 147 8.94 -13.16 11.82
CA GLY A 147 9.66 -13.02 13.09
C GLY A 147 8.82 -13.39 14.32
N GLY A 148 7.75 -14.18 14.15
CA GLY A 148 6.85 -14.59 15.23
C GLY A 148 5.83 -13.51 15.64
N HIS A 149 5.59 -12.54 14.76
CA HIS A 149 4.70 -11.40 15.00
C HIS A 149 3.61 -11.30 13.93
N HIS A 150 2.53 -10.58 14.24
CA HIS A 150 1.52 -10.24 13.22
C HIS A 150 2.06 -9.11 12.34
N PRO A 151 2.10 -9.27 11.01
CA PRO A 151 2.47 -8.19 10.10
C PRO A 151 1.27 -7.25 9.87
N ASP A 152 0.72 -6.68 10.94
CA ASP A 152 -0.46 -5.81 10.89
C ASP A 152 -0.10 -4.37 11.32
N PRO A 153 -0.10 -3.39 10.41
CA PRO A 153 0.38 -2.04 10.67
C PRO A 153 -0.67 -1.23 11.46
N ASN A 154 -0.75 -1.47 12.76
CA ASN A 154 -1.59 -0.73 13.70
C ASN A 154 -0.85 -0.42 15.01
N LEU A 155 -1.46 0.38 15.91
CA LEU A 155 -0.78 0.84 17.14
C LEU A 155 -0.50 -0.28 18.15
N VAL A 156 -1.14 -1.45 18.01
CA VAL A 156 -0.94 -2.61 18.89
C VAL A 156 0.29 -3.39 18.42
N HIS A 157 0.33 -3.78 17.15
CA HIS A 157 1.41 -4.62 16.61
C HIS A 157 2.64 -3.83 16.21
N ALA A 158 2.50 -2.58 15.76
CA ALA A 158 3.59 -1.65 15.49
C ALA A 158 3.93 -0.77 16.70
N LYS A 159 3.73 -1.27 17.93
CA LYS A 159 3.93 -0.51 19.17
C LYS A 159 5.34 0.07 19.29
N HIS A 160 6.37 -0.69 18.89
CA HIS A 160 7.75 -0.21 18.91
C HIS A 160 7.92 1.04 18.02
N LEU A 161 7.37 1.02 16.80
CA LEU A 161 7.40 2.17 15.90
C LEU A 161 6.65 3.36 16.52
N TYR A 162 5.47 3.13 17.08
CA TYR A 162 4.72 4.19 17.76
C TYR A 162 5.52 4.82 18.90
N ASP A 163 6.10 4.01 19.79
CA ASP A 163 6.90 4.49 20.92
C ASP A 163 8.13 5.29 20.45
N GLU A 164 8.83 4.83 19.40
CA GLU A 164 9.95 5.55 18.77
C GLU A 164 9.50 6.93 18.26
N MET A 165 8.37 7.00 17.58
CA MET A 165 7.85 8.23 16.98
C MET A 165 7.27 9.22 18.00
N MET A 166 6.88 8.75 19.19
CA MET A 166 6.43 9.61 20.30
C MET A 166 7.57 10.05 21.23
N GLY A 167 8.77 9.47 21.07
CA GLY A 167 9.95 9.80 21.86
C GLY A 167 10.61 11.15 21.52
N PRO A 168 11.49 11.66 22.40
CA PRO A 168 12.18 12.94 22.18
C PRO A 168 13.08 12.92 20.93
N ASP A 169 13.75 11.79 20.69
CA ASP A 169 14.70 11.62 19.57
C ASP A 169 14.04 11.09 18.28
N ALA A 170 12.71 10.99 18.27
CA ALA A 170 11.91 10.50 17.15
C ALA A 170 12.38 11.04 15.80
N PRO A 171 12.47 10.18 14.76
CA PRO A 171 12.68 10.64 13.39
C PRO A 171 11.49 11.50 12.94
N ASP A 172 11.64 12.17 11.80
CA ASP A 172 10.66 13.14 11.32
C ASP A 172 9.39 12.46 10.78
N PHE A 173 9.55 11.22 10.29
CA PHE A 173 8.46 10.40 9.76
C PHE A 173 8.66 8.91 10.02
N GLY A 174 7.57 8.23 10.37
CA GLY A 174 7.49 6.81 10.66
C GLY A 174 6.38 6.16 9.85
N ALA A 175 6.66 4.99 9.28
CA ALA A 175 5.64 4.19 8.60
C ALA A 175 5.86 2.69 8.77
N ALA A 176 4.80 1.91 8.57
CA ALA A 176 4.85 0.45 8.49
C ALA A 176 3.89 -0.08 7.42
N SER A 177 4.11 -1.32 6.97
CA SER A 177 3.29 -2.00 5.97
C SER A 177 2.98 -3.43 6.40
N ASP A 178 1.90 -4.02 5.87
CA ASP A 178 1.46 -5.37 6.22
C ASP A 178 2.13 -6.49 5.40
N GLY A 179 1.71 -7.74 5.64
CA GLY A 179 2.28 -8.96 5.07
C GLY A 179 2.49 -8.96 3.55
N ASP A 180 1.50 -8.46 2.79
CA ASP A 180 1.59 -8.30 1.32
C ASP A 180 1.75 -6.85 0.83
N GLY A 181 1.90 -5.89 1.74
CA GLY A 181 2.26 -4.53 1.39
C GLY A 181 1.11 -3.64 0.91
N ASP A 182 -0.14 -4.06 1.11
CA ASP A 182 -1.33 -3.33 0.66
C ASP A 182 -1.88 -2.37 1.74
N ARG A 183 -1.37 -2.42 2.97
CA ARG A 183 -1.73 -1.49 4.07
C ARG A 183 -0.57 -0.60 4.50
N ASN A 184 -0.89 0.55 5.09
CA ASN A 184 0.09 1.48 5.64
C ASN A 184 -0.34 2.07 6.98
N LEU A 185 0.62 2.15 7.91
CA LEU A 185 0.55 2.96 9.11
C LEU A 185 1.39 4.22 8.91
N ILE A 186 0.85 5.39 9.21
CA ILE A 186 1.55 6.67 9.10
C ILE A 186 1.64 7.34 10.48
N ILE A 187 2.85 7.66 10.90
CA ILE A 187 3.12 8.35 12.15
C ILE A 187 4.10 9.50 11.87
N GLY A 188 3.69 10.73 12.16
CA GLY A 188 4.60 11.87 12.20
C GLY A 188 5.29 11.96 13.56
N LYS A 189 6.38 12.72 13.66
CA LYS A 189 7.00 13.03 14.96
C LYS A 189 5.98 13.57 15.96
N GLY A 190 5.70 12.80 17.01
CA GLY A 190 4.74 13.14 18.06
C GLY A 190 3.27 13.20 17.62
N ILE A 191 2.90 12.54 16.51
CA ILE A 191 1.50 12.48 16.05
C ILE A 191 1.19 11.21 15.25
N PHE A 192 0.16 10.48 15.67
CA PHE A 192 -0.42 9.41 14.86
C PHE A 192 -1.42 10.00 13.86
N VAL A 193 -1.30 9.62 12.58
CA VAL A 193 -2.24 10.00 11.53
C VAL A 193 -3.20 8.84 11.31
N THR A 194 -4.49 9.02 11.65
CA THR A 194 -5.47 7.96 11.44
C THR A 194 -5.59 7.63 9.95
N PRO A 195 -5.87 6.37 9.56
CA PRO A 195 -6.00 6.01 8.15
C PRO A 195 -7.03 6.87 7.39
N SER A 196 -8.16 7.18 8.03
CA SER A 196 -9.19 8.05 7.42
C SER A 196 -8.67 9.47 7.15
N ASP A 197 -7.95 10.07 8.10
CA ASP A 197 -7.31 11.37 7.92
C ASP A 197 -6.19 11.31 6.88
N SER A 198 -5.42 10.22 6.84
CA SER A 198 -4.34 9.99 5.87
C SER A 198 -4.88 10.06 4.44
N VAL A 199 -5.98 9.35 4.14
CA VAL A 199 -6.62 9.40 2.82
C VAL A 199 -7.02 10.83 2.43
N ALA A 200 -7.63 11.57 3.37
CA ALA A 200 -8.05 12.94 3.14
C ALA A 200 -6.86 13.88 2.88
N MET A 201 -5.79 13.75 3.67
CA MET A 201 -4.58 14.58 3.55
C MET A 201 -3.81 14.28 2.27
N LEU A 202 -3.70 13.00 1.90
CA LEU A 202 -3.12 12.57 0.64
C LEU A 202 -3.90 13.16 -0.55
N ALA A 203 -5.24 13.05 -0.54
CA ALA A 203 -6.06 13.58 -1.61
C ALA A 203 -5.99 15.12 -1.72
N ALA A 204 -5.97 15.84 -0.59
CA ALA A 204 -5.89 17.30 -0.57
C ALA A 204 -4.57 17.83 -1.15
N ASN A 205 -3.51 17.03 -1.14
CA ASN A 205 -2.15 17.44 -1.54
C ASN A 205 -1.59 16.63 -2.72
N ALA A 206 -2.35 15.69 -3.29
CA ALA A 206 -1.86 14.76 -4.31
C ALA A 206 -1.24 15.47 -5.52
N HIS A 207 -1.81 16.62 -5.92
CA HIS A 207 -1.35 17.45 -7.03
C HIS A 207 0.11 17.93 -6.92
N LEU A 208 0.73 17.83 -5.73
CA LEU A 208 2.15 18.11 -5.51
C LEU A 208 3.07 17.01 -6.05
N ALA A 209 2.55 15.81 -6.33
CA ALA A 209 3.30 14.71 -6.94
C ALA A 209 3.10 14.72 -8.48
N PRO A 210 4.16 14.45 -9.27
CA PRO A 210 4.11 14.44 -10.73
C PRO A 210 2.95 13.62 -11.31
N GLY A 211 2.71 12.43 -10.77
CA GLY A 211 1.66 11.50 -11.23
C GLY A 211 0.22 12.01 -11.06
N TYR A 212 0.01 13.04 -10.23
CA TYR A 212 -1.32 13.58 -9.93
C TYR A 212 -1.42 15.09 -10.17
N LYS A 213 -0.44 15.69 -10.85
CA LYS A 213 -0.37 17.12 -11.15
C LYS A 213 -1.62 17.66 -11.88
N ALA A 214 -2.30 16.80 -12.65
CA ALA A 214 -3.54 17.13 -13.36
C ALA A 214 -4.78 17.22 -12.44
N GLY A 215 -4.64 16.92 -11.15
CA GLY A 215 -5.75 16.84 -10.19
C GLY A 215 -6.40 15.45 -10.16
N LEU A 216 -7.41 15.32 -9.31
CA LEU A 216 -8.14 14.07 -9.07
C LEU A 216 -9.51 14.10 -9.77
N LYS A 217 -9.96 12.96 -10.27
CA LYS A 217 -11.33 12.80 -10.82
C LYS A 217 -12.39 12.73 -9.73
N GLY A 218 -12.04 12.06 -8.64
CA GLY A 218 -12.89 11.85 -7.48
C GLY A 218 -12.16 11.08 -6.39
N ILE A 219 -12.76 11.02 -5.22
CA ILE A 219 -12.28 10.30 -4.05
C ILE A 219 -13.32 9.25 -3.68
N ALA A 220 -12.88 8.01 -3.47
CA ALA A 220 -13.74 6.96 -2.95
C ALA A 220 -13.27 6.50 -1.57
N ARG A 221 -14.22 6.23 -0.67
CA ARG A 221 -13.93 5.60 0.63
C ARG A 221 -14.92 4.49 0.91
N SER A 222 -14.54 3.53 1.74
CA SER A 222 -15.51 2.57 2.26
C SER A 222 -16.43 3.28 3.26
N MET A 223 -17.68 2.85 3.35
CA MET A 223 -18.69 3.39 4.27
C MET A 223 -18.22 3.54 5.71
N PRO A 224 -17.51 2.56 6.35
CA PRO A 224 -17.04 2.73 7.73
C PRO A 224 -15.90 3.75 7.88
N THR A 225 -15.28 4.19 6.78
CA THR A 225 -14.21 5.19 6.80
C THR A 225 -14.77 6.57 7.13
N SER A 226 -14.06 7.34 7.96
CA SER A 226 -14.54 8.66 8.38
C SER A 226 -14.76 9.58 7.16
N GLY A 227 -15.72 10.51 7.28
CA GLY A 227 -16.03 11.49 6.24
C GLY A 227 -14.97 12.59 6.05
N ALA A 228 -13.73 12.43 6.51
CA ALA A 228 -12.67 13.42 6.31
C ALA A 228 -12.39 13.65 4.82
N ALA A 229 -12.35 12.58 4.02
CA ALA A 229 -12.08 12.66 2.59
C ALA A 229 -13.24 13.33 1.81
N ASP A 230 -14.48 13.19 2.28
CA ASP A 230 -15.67 13.82 1.70
C ASP A 230 -15.53 15.35 1.74
N ARG A 231 -15.07 15.90 2.88
CA ARG A 231 -14.84 17.35 3.04
C ARG A 231 -13.80 17.88 2.07
N VAL A 232 -12.79 17.07 1.74
CA VAL A 232 -11.77 17.43 0.76
C VAL A 232 -12.37 17.46 -0.64
N ALA A 233 -13.10 16.41 -1.02
CA ALA A 233 -13.74 16.35 -2.33
C ALA A 233 -14.79 17.46 -2.54
N GLU A 234 -15.59 17.78 -1.52
CA GLU A 234 -16.54 18.91 -1.55
C GLU A 234 -15.83 20.22 -1.85
N LYS A 235 -14.71 20.50 -1.16
CA LYS A 235 -13.94 21.73 -1.35
C LYS A 235 -13.24 21.78 -2.72
N LEU A 236 -12.80 20.64 -3.24
CA LEU A 236 -12.19 20.53 -4.56
C LEU A 236 -13.22 20.51 -5.71
N GLY A 237 -14.51 20.30 -5.41
CA GLY A 237 -15.56 20.19 -6.41
C GLY A 237 -15.46 18.93 -7.29
N ILE A 238 -14.98 17.82 -6.73
CA ILE A 238 -14.77 16.54 -7.43
C ILE A 238 -15.73 15.45 -6.92
N GLY A 239 -15.77 14.29 -7.59
CA GLY A 239 -16.66 13.19 -7.22
C GLY A 239 -16.38 12.60 -5.82
N ILE A 240 -17.45 12.23 -5.11
CA ILE A 240 -17.42 11.59 -3.77
C ILE A 240 -18.14 10.26 -3.88
N TYR A 241 -17.47 9.17 -3.52
CA TYR A 241 -18.04 7.84 -3.62
C TYR A 241 -17.89 7.07 -2.32
N GLU A 242 -19.01 6.69 -1.73
CA GLU A 242 -19.06 5.79 -0.59
C GLU A 242 -19.38 4.37 -1.09
N THR A 243 -18.54 3.39 -0.76
CA THR A 243 -18.72 2.00 -1.18
C THR A 243 -18.85 1.06 0.02
N PRO A 244 -19.36 -0.18 -0.15
CA PRO A 244 -19.14 -1.21 0.85
C PRO A 244 -17.64 -1.46 1.05
N THR A 245 -17.27 -2.06 2.19
CA THR A 245 -15.89 -2.48 2.47
C THR A 245 -15.40 -3.50 1.44
N GLY A 246 -14.16 -3.34 1.00
CA GLY A 246 -13.50 -4.22 0.04
C GLY A 246 -13.08 -3.51 -1.24
N TRP A 247 -11.78 -3.55 -1.53
CA TRP A 247 -11.16 -2.83 -2.64
C TRP A 247 -11.75 -3.15 -4.04
N LYS A 248 -12.39 -4.32 -4.21
CA LYS A 248 -13.09 -4.72 -5.45
C LYS A 248 -14.11 -3.67 -5.92
N PHE A 249 -14.77 -2.93 -5.01
CA PHE A 249 -15.74 -1.90 -5.37
C PHE A 249 -15.08 -0.65 -5.95
N PHE A 250 -13.90 -0.28 -5.44
CA PHE A 250 -13.11 0.82 -6.00
C PHE A 250 -12.60 0.49 -7.39
N GLY A 251 -12.28 -0.78 -7.68
CA GLY A 251 -11.86 -1.23 -9.01
C GLY A 251 -12.78 -0.75 -10.13
N ASN A 252 -14.10 -0.81 -9.93
CA ASN A 252 -15.10 -0.34 -10.89
C ASN A 252 -15.03 1.18 -11.11
N LEU A 253 -14.87 1.97 -10.04
CA LEU A 253 -14.76 3.43 -10.11
C LEU A 253 -13.46 3.87 -10.78
N LEU A 254 -12.36 3.15 -10.51
CA LEU A 254 -11.05 3.39 -11.11
C LEU A 254 -11.01 2.99 -12.59
N ASP A 255 -11.74 1.95 -12.99
CA ASP A 255 -11.89 1.55 -14.40
C ASP A 255 -12.80 2.49 -15.19
N ALA A 256 -13.79 3.11 -14.52
CA ALA A 256 -14.70 4.09 -15.11
C ALA A 256 -14.16 5.54 -15.13
N ASP A 257 -12.91 5.77 -14.70
CA ASP A 257 -12.30 7.11 -14.55
C ASP A 257 -13.10 8.07 -13.65
N MET A 258 -13.83 7.51 -12.67
CA MET A 258 -14.67 8.27 -11.74
C MET A 258 -13.91 8.64 -10.45
N ALA A 259 -12.95 7.81 -10.03
CA ALA A 259 -12.12 8.06 -8.86
C ALA A 259 -10.64 7.99 -9.22
N THR A 260 -9.81 8.73 -8.48
CA THR A 260 -8.35 8.68 -8.59
C THR A 260 -7.72 8.12 -7.33
N ILE A 261 -8.13 8.57 -6.15
CA ILE A 261 -7.63 8.09 -4.85
C ILE A 261 -8.78 7.39 -4.12
N CYS A 262 -8.46 6.23 -3.54
CA CYS A 262 -9.38 5.46 -2.74
C CYS A 262 -8.75 5.06 -1.41
N GLY A 263 -9.56 4.88 -0.37
CA GLY A 263 -9.05 4.45 0.92
C GLY A 263 -10.07 3.83 1.86
N GLU A 264 -9.54 3.09 2.82
CA GLU A 264 -10.29 2.38 3.85
C GLU A 264 -9.65 2.68 5.21
N GLU A 265 -10.48 2.85 6.24
CA GLU A 265 -10.06 3.05 7.62
C GLU A 265 -9.17 1.93 8.17
N SER A 266 -9.23 0.74 7.57
CA SER A 266 -8.40 -0.44 7.86
C SER A 266 -6.98 -0.31 7.31
N ALA A 267 -6.35 0.86 7.49
CA ALA A 267 -4.99 1.17 7.03
C ALA A 267 -4.78 1.04 5.50
N GLY A 268 -5.84 1.17 4.70
CA GLY A 268 -5.80 0.95 3.26
C GLY A 268 -5.82 2.23 2.46
N THR A 269 -4.83 2.46 1.59
CA THR A 269 -4.84 3.60 0.66
C THR A 269 -4.26 3.19 -0.67
N GLY A 270 -4.79 3.73 -1.77
CA GLY A 270 -4.25 3.52 -3.10
C GLY A 270 -4.82 4.49 -4.12
N SER A 271 -4.43 4.33 -5.38
CA SER A 271 -4.92 5.17 -6.47
C SER A 271 -5.14 4.37 -7.76
N ASN A 272 -5.53 5.04 -8.84
CA ASN A 272 -5.73 4.43 -10.16
C ASN A 272 -4.47 3.88 -10.84
N HIS A 273 -3.27 4.08 -10.27
CA HIS A 273 -2.01 3.52 -10.80
C HIS A 273 -2.04 1.98 -10.86
N VAL A 274 -2.67 1.35 -9.87
CA VAL A 274 -2.95 -0.09 -9.82
C VAL A 274 -4.44 -0.33 -9.51
N ARG A 275 -4.80 -1.57 -9.15
CA ARG A 275 -6.15 -1.96 -8.75
C ARG A 275 -6.15 -2.70 -7.42
N GLU A 276 -5.15 -2.42 -6.60
CA GLU A 276 -5.04 -2.81 -5.19
C GLU A 276 -4.77 -1.56 -4.35
N LYS A 277 -4.88 -1.73 -3.03
CA LYS A 277 -4.25 -0.79 -2.10
C LYS A 277 -2.73 -0.91 -2.24
N ASP A 278 -2.00 0.12 -1.82
CA ASP A 278 -0.55 0.14 -1.94
C ASP A 278 0.06 0.96 -0.80
N GLY A 279 0.66 0.25 0.16
CA GLY A 279 1.19 0.83 1.38
C GLY A 279 2.43 1.70 1.13
N LEU A 280 3.37 1.21 0.32
CA LEU A 280 4.60 1.95 0.01
C LEU A 280 4.31 3.14 -0.92
N TRP A 281 3.33 3.04 -1.82
CA TRP A 281 2.82 4.18 -2.58
C TRP A 281 2.29 5.29 -1.66
N ALA A 282 1.50 4.94 -0.64
CA ALA A 282 0.95 5.91 0.31
C ALA A 282 2.08 6.61 1.10
N VAL A 283 3.11 5.85 1.50
CA VAL A 283 4.31 6.37 2.14
C VAL A 283 5.07 7.33 1.23
N LEU A 284 5.30 6.97 -0.03
CA LEU A 284 5.99 7.82 -1.00
C LEU A 284 5.20 9.10 -1.31
N LEU A 285 3.87 9.03 -1.38
CA LEU A 285 3.05 10.22 -1.56
C LEU A 285 3.16 11.15 -0.34
N TRP A 286 3.14 10.60 0.88
CA TRP A 286 3.40 11.40 2.09
C TRP A 286 4.77 12.06 2.07
N LEU A 287 5.84 11.33 1.75
CA LEU A 287 7.18 11.90 1.63
C LEU A 287 7.26 13.00 0.57
N ASN A 288 6.59 12.81 -0.57
CA ASN A 288 6.55 13.81 -1.64
C ASN A 288 5.84 15.08 -1.17
N ILE A 289 4.73 14.94 -0.42
CA ILE A 289 4.00 16.07 0.16
C ILE A 289 4.89 16.81 1.18
N LEU A 290 5.60 16.08 2.05
CA LEU A 290 6.53 16.65 3.02
C LEU A 290 7.67 17.41 2.33
N ALA A 291 8.27 16.83 1.29
CA ALA A 291 9.32 17.46 0.50
C ALA A 291 8.83 18.75 -0.20
N ALA A 292 7.64 18.71 -0.79
CA ALA A 292 7.07 19.85 -1.52
C ALA A 292 6.61 20.98 -0.59
N ARG A 293 6.09 20.66 0.61
CA ARG A 293 5.58 21.65 1.57
C ARG A 293 6.67 22.19 2.50
N GLY A 294 7.75 21.45 2.74
CA GLY A 294 8.78 21.83 3.71
C GLY A 294 8.27 21.89 5.16
N GLU A 295 7.22 21.12 5.45
CA GLU A 295 6.51 21.10 6.74
C GLU A 295 6.62 19.72 7.39
N SER A 296 6.50 19.67 8.72
CA SER A 296 6.33 18.40 9.42
C SER A 296 4.94 17.81 9.20
N ALA A 297 4.81 16.49 9.32
CA ALA A 297 3.51 15.82 9.25
C ALA A 297 2.50 16.39 10.27
N LYS A 298 2.97 16.81 11.46
CA LYS A 298 2.13 17.45 12.48
C LYS A 298 1.57 18.80 12.05
N GLN A 299 2.36 19.61 11.35
CA GLN A 299 1.90 20.88 10.79
C GLN A 299 0.84 20.63 9.73
N ILE A 300 1.10 19.73 8.77
CA ILE A 300 0.14 19.35 7.73
C ILE A 300 -1.19 18.88 8.35
N VAL A 301 -1.13 18.01 9.36
CA VAL A 301 -2.33 17.53 10.06
C VAL A 301 -3.10 18.68 10.72
N THR A 302 -2.41 19.57 11.43
CA THR A 302 -3.03 20.70 12.13
C THR A 302 -3.69 21.67 11.15
N GLU A 303 -3.01 21.99 10.05
CA GLU A 303 -3.53 22.86 9.00
C GLU A 303 -4.70 22.21 8.25
N HIS A 304 -4.64 20.90 7.99
CA HIS A 304 -5.75 20.18 7.39
C HIS A 304 -7.00 20.28 8.28
N TRP A 305 -6.87 20.01 9.58
CA TRP A 305 -8.00 20.16 10.51
C TRP A 305 -8.50 21.60 10.60
N ALA A 306 -7.64 22.61 10.49
CA ALA A 306 -8.07 24.01 10.44
C ALA A 306 -8.83 24.34 9.15
N ALA A 307 -8.41 23.78 8.01
CA ALA A 307 -8.95 24.10 6.69
C ALA A 307 -10.22 23.31 6.32
N TYR A 308 -10.39 22.10 6.87
CA TYR A 308 -11.49 21.17 6.56
C TYR A 308 -12.34 20.82 7.79
N GLY A 309 -11.86 21.07 9.01
CA GLY A 309 -12.44 20.52 10.23
C GLY A 309 -11.83 19.15 10.58
N ARG A 310 -12.07 18.67 11.81
CA ARG A 310 -11.56 17.39 12.30
C ARG A 310 -12.68 16.37 12.46
N ASN A 311 -12.55 15.23 11.78
CA ASN A 311 -13.44 14.08 11.94
C ASN A 311 -12.83 13.12 12.96
N TYR A 312 -13.21 13.25 14.23
CA TYR A 312 -12.80 12.27 15.25
C TYR A 312 -13.31 10.87 14.88
N TYR A 313 -12.39 9.90 14.88
CA TYR A 313 -12.67 8.54 14.46
C TYR A 313 -11.94 7.54 15.36
N SER A 314 -12.62 6.45 15.71
CA SER A 314 -12.07 5.28 16.38
C SER A 314 -12.89 4.06 15.93
N ARG A 315 -12.22 2.91 15.77
CA ARG A 315 -12.86 1.62 15.49
C ARG A 315 -12.62 0.69 16.67
N HIS A 316 -13.67 0.03 17.14
CA HIS A 316 -13.57 -1.05 18.12
C HIS A 316 -13.92 -2.34 17.39
N ASP A 317 -12.92 -3.20 17.22
CA ASP A 317 -13.04 -4.52 16.60
C ASP A 317 -13.44 -5.60 17.61
#